data_AF-A0A9D8KYA5-F1
#
_entry.id   AF-A0A9D8KYA5-F1
#
_cell.length_a   1.000
_cell.length_b   1.000
_cell.length_c   1.000
_cell.angle_alpha   90.00
_cell.angle_beta   90.00
_cell.angle_gamma   90.00
#
_symmetry.space_group_name_H-M   'P 1'
#
loop_
_entity.id
_entity.type
_entity.pdbx_description
1 polymer ?
#
loop_
_entity_poly.entity_id
_entity_poly.type
_entity_poly.pdbx_seq_one_letter_code
_entity_poly.pdbx_strand_id
1 'polypeptide(L)'
;PGQCLTPSMSGGVAPHPLFPGTAASHAETLRAASRALQVARRSGTGTWAGLWGLAEGRNVDLYSILRDPEHALAQGWIMIGGGRPMSWAPPRDVGAPPARDENRGQSRISHLP
;
A
#
# COMPACT_ATOMS: atom_id res chain seq x y z
N PRO A 1 -7.61 32.88 20.94
CA PRO A 1 -6.67 31.88 21.52
C PRO A 1 -6.25 30.90 20.41
N GLY A 2 -4.96 30.58 20.29
CA GLY A 2 -4.46 29.64 19.26
C GLY A 2 -4.53 28.19 19.74
N GLN A 3 -5.03 27.27 18.92
CA GLN A 3 -4.95 25.83 19.20
C GLN A 3 -3.54 25.32 18.90
N CYS A 4 -2.94 24.58 19.84
CA CYS A 4 -1.70 23.85 19.62
C CYS A 4 -2.04 22.50 18.95
N LEU A 5 -1.50 22.27 17.75
CA LEU A 5 -1.65 21.00 17.03
C LEU A 5 -0.39 20.16 17.18
N THR A 6 -0.54 18.85 17.43
CA THR A 6 0.58 17.89 17.41
C THR A 6 0.52 17.08 16.12
N PRO A 7 1.32 17.41 15.09
CA PRO A 7 1.32 16.66 13.84
C PRO A 7 1.96 15.27 14.03
N SER A 8 1.53 14.30 13.21
CA SER A 8 2.19 12.99 13.11
C SER A 8 2.63 12.74 11.67
N MET A 9 3.71 11.98 11.50
CA MET A 9 4.28 11.62 10.19
C MET A 9 4.23 10.11 10.00
N SER A 10 4.04 9.66 8.76
CA SER A 10 4.35 8.28 8.38
C SER A 10 5.46 8.24 7.33
N GLY A 11 6.36 7.25 7.44
CA GLY A 11 7.54 7.12 6.58
C GLY A 11 7.56 5.81 5.79
N GLY A 12 7.99 5.89 4.54
CA GLY A 12 8.33 4.73 3.72
C GLY A 12 9.80 4.79 3.31
N VAL A 13 10.52 3.69 3.50
CA VAL A 13 11.98 3.65 3.32
C VAL A 13 12.36 2.55 2.33
N ALA A 14 13.31 2.85 1.44
CA ALA A 14 13.96 1.87 0.58
C ALA A 14 15.40 2.32 0.28
N PRO A 15 16.39 1.42 0.20
CA PRO A 15 17.76 1.74 -0.17
C PRO A 15 17.88 2.06 -1.68
N HIS A 16 18.96 2.77 -2.04
CA HIS A 16 19.35 2.96 -3.43
C HIS A 16 20.82 2.49 -3.63
N PRO A 17 21.10 1.57 -4.57
CA PRO A 17 20.13 0.79 -5.34
C PRO A 17 19.27 -0.11 -4.42
N LEU A 18 18.06 -0.47 -4.87
CA LEU A 18 17.15 -1.30 -4.07
C LEU A 18 17.73 -2.71 -3.81
N PHE A 19 18.36 -3.28 -4.83
CA PHE A 19 19.03 -4.57 -4.77
C PHE A 19 20.56 -4.37 -4.80
N PRO A 20 21.32 -5.14 -4.03
CA PRO A 20 22.77 -5.03 -4.03
C PRO A 20 23.35 -5.48 -5.37
N GLY A 21 24.37 -4.75 -5.85
CA GLY A 21 25.12 -5.09 -7.07
C GLY A 21 24.37 -4.83 -8.39
N THR A 22 23.26 -4.09 -8.36
CA THR A 22 22.53 -3.69 -9.58
C THR A 22 22.67 -2.20 -9.85
N ALA A 23 22.71 -1.83 -11.13
CA ALA A 23 22.34 -0.48 -11.53
C ALA A 23 20.81 -0.38 -11.38
N ALA A 24 20.33 0.61 -10.61
CA ALA A 24 18.91 0.77 -10.34
C ALA A 24 18.43 2.15 -10.75
N SER A 25 17.18 2.25 -11.22
CA SER A 25 16.55 3.54 -11.45
C SER A 25 16.16 4.19 -10.13
N HIS A 26 16.37 5.50 -9.98
CA HIS A 26 15.83 6.26 -8.84
C HIS A 26 14.30 6.11 -8.74
N ALA A 27 13.60 6.01 -9.88
CA ALA A 27 12.16 5.82 -9.92
C ALA A 27 11.73 4.48 -9.31
N GLU A 28 12.56 3.43 -9.44
CA GLU A 28 12.31 2.11 -8.84
C GLU A 28 12.44 2.15 -7.32
N THR A 29 13.51 2.76 -6.81
CA THR A 29 13.66 2.98 -5.36
C THR A 29 12.49 3.79 -4.81
N LEU A 30 12.06 4.86 -5.50
CA LEU A 30 10.92 5.67 -5.06
C LEU A 30 9.60 4.91 -5.09
N ARG A 31 9.40 4.00 -6.05
CA ARG A 31 8.23 3.10 -6.06
C ARG A 31 8.23 2.17 -4.86
N ALA A 32 9.38 1.58 -4.53
CA ALA A 32 9.52 0.74 -3.34
C ALA A 32 9.27 1.51 -2.03
N ALA A 33 9.87 2.70 -1.89
CA ALA A 33 9.63 3.58 -0.73
C ALA A 33 8.16 4.03 -0.65
N SER A 34 7.53 4.34 -1.79
CA SER A 34 6.11 4.69 -1.85
C SER A 34 5.22 3.52 -1.43
N ARG A 35 5.55 2.29 -1.82
CA ARG A 35 4.84 1.10 -1.39
C ARG A 35 4.97 0.89 0.13
N ALA A 36 6.17 1.05 0.69
CA ALA A 36 6.38 1.01 2.13
C ALA A 36 5.57 2.10 2.85
N LEU A 37 5.54 3.33 2.32
CA LEU A 37 4.72 4.41 2.88
C LEU A 37 3.22 4.06 2.90
N GLN A 38 2.72 3.42 1.85
CA GLN A 38 1.32 2.94 1.82
C GLN A 38 1.06 1.88 2.89
N VAL A 39 2.01 0.99 3.17
CA VAL A 39 1.92 0.03 4.28
C VAL A 39 1.88 0.76 5.61
N ALA A 40 2.82 1.69 5.85
CA ALA A 40 2.87 2.47 7.08
C ALA A 40 1.55 3.21 7.35
N ARG A 41 1.02 3.92 6.35
CA ARG A 41 -0.24 4.68 6.45
C ARG A 41 -1.45 3.81 6.77
N ARG A 42 -1.53 2.62 6.17
CA ARG A 42 -2.62 1.65 6.44
C ARG A 42 -2.53 1.05 7.83
N SER A 43 -1.35 1.09 8.45
CA SER A 43 -1.05 0.48 9.74
C SER A 43 -1.20 1.46 10.92
N GLY A 44 -1.88 2.58 10.70
CA GLY A 44 -2.14 3.62 11.70
C GLY A 44 -1.20 4.82 11.60
N THR A 45 -1.43 5.81 12.46
CA THR A 45 -0.70 7.07 12.47
C THR A 45 0.72 6.92 13.03
N GLY A 46 1.61 7.84 12.66
CA GLY A 46 2.90 8.01 13.35
C GLY A 46 3.93 6.88 13.19
N THR A 47 3.86 6.04 12.15
CA THR A 47 4.76 4.87 11.99
C THR A 47 5.54 4.88 10.68
N TRP A 48 6.54 4.00 10.57
CA TRP A 48 7.33 3.80 9.38
C TRP A 48 7.31 2.34 8.92
N ALA A 49 7.58 2.14 7.64
CA ALA A 49 7.82 0.83 7.05
C ALA A 49 9.02 0.91 6.07
N GLY A 50 9.74 -0.18 5.90
CA GLY A 50 10.91 -0.27 5.04
C GLY A 50 10.94 -1.55 4.22
N LEU A 51 11.50 -1.47 3.02
CA LEU A 51 11.70 -2.59 2.09
C LEU A 51 13.13 -2.54 1.54
N TRP A 52 13.84 -3.66 1.62
CA TRP A 52 15.19 -3.83 1.07
C TRP A 52 15.20 -5.01 0.11
N GLY A 53 15.87 -4.87 -1.02
CA GLY A 53 16.15 -6.00 -1.91
C GLY A 53 17.28 -6.86 -1.37
N LEU A 54 17.18 -8.17 -1.55
CA LEU A 54 18.23 -9.13 -1.26
C LEU A 54 18.89 -9.60 -2.57
N ALA A 55 20.10 -10.16 -2.48
CA ALA A 55 20.87 -10.53 -3.67
C ALA A 55 20.13 -11.55 -4.57
N GLU A 56 19.35 -12.42 -3.95
CA GLU A 56 18.53 -13.46 -4.53
C GLU A 56 17.37 -12.88 -5.35
N GLY A 57 16.88 -11.71 -4.98
CA GLY A 57 15.79 -11.01 -5.65
C GLY A 57 16.21 -10.12 -6.82
N ARG A 58 17.52 -9.92 -7.05
CA ARG A 58 18.04 -8.88 -7.96
C ARG A 58 17.63 -9.03 -9.43
N ASN A 59 17.25 -10.24 -9.85
CA ASN A 59 16.82 -10.55 -11.22
C ASN A 59 15.29 -10.69 -11.34
N VAL A 60 14.57 -10.49 -10.23
CA VAL A 60 13.11 -10.56 -10.22
C VAL A 60 12.56 -9.18 -10.56
N ASP A 61 11.55 -9.15 -11.43
CA ASP A 61 10.86 -7.91 -11.79
C ASP A 61 10.29 -7.20 -10.55
N LEU A 62 10.63 -5.93 -10.38
CA LEU A 62 10.20 -5.14 -9.23
C LEU A 62 8.67 -4.98 -9.19
N TYR A 63 8.00 -4.90 -10.33
CA TYR A 63 6.54 -4.81 -10.34
C TYR A 63 5.91 -6.04 -9.69
N SER A 64 6.42 -7.23 -10.02
CA SER A 64 6.01 -8.50 -9.41
C SER A 64 6.23 -8.52 -7.89
N ILE A 65 7.38 -8.02 -7.42
CA ILE A 65 7.68 -7.89 -5.98
C ILE A 65 6.72 -6.94 -5.28
N LEU A 66 6.46 -5.76 -5.86
CA LEU A 66 5.57 -4.77 -5.23
C LEU A 66 4.10 -5.18 -5.27
N ARG A 67 3.72 -6.03 -6.24
CA ARG A 67 2.38 -6.62 -6.35
C ARG A 67 2.13 -7.61 -5.22
N ASP A 68 3.12 -8.44 -4.87
CA ASP A 68 3.01 -9.40 -3.77
C ASP A 68 4.27 -9.45 -2.90
N PRO A 69 4.44 -8.48 -1.98
CA PRO A 69 5.64 -8.40 -1.17
C PRO A 69 5.75 -9.52 -0.13
N GLU A 70 4.63 -10.08 0.32
CA GLU A 70 4.64 -11.20 1.28
C GLU A 70 5.16 -12.48 0.62
N HIS A 71 4.77 -12.73 -0.64
CA HIS A 71 5.38 -13.79 -1.43
C HIS A 71 6.88 -13.54 -1.66
N ALA A 72 7.28 -12.33 -2.05
CA ALA A 72 8.69 -12.00 -2.26
C ALA A 72 9.54 -12.15 -0.99
N LEU A 73 8.98 -11.82 0.19
CA LEU A 73 9.61 -12.08 1.48
C LEU A 73 9.79 -13.58 1.73
N ALA A 74 8.74 -14.37 1.50
CA ALA A 74 8.79 -15.82 1.68
C ALA A 74 9.82 -16.51 0.76
N GLN A 75 10.06 -15.94 -0.42
CA GLN A 75 11.10 -16.40 -1.35
C GLN A 75 12.52 -15.91 -1.00
N GLY A 76 12.66 -15.06 0.01
CA GLY A 76 13.96 -14.49 0.37
C GLY A 76 14.49 -13.47 -0.64
N TRP A 77 13.62 -12.86 -1.45
CA TRP A 77 14.01 -11.85 -2.44
C TRP A 77 14.10 -10.45 -1.85
N ILE A 78 13.35 -10.21 -0.79
CA ILE A 78 13.32 -8.93 -0.07
C ILE A 78 13.34 -9.17 1.43
N MET A 79 13.70 -8.12 2.15
CA MET A 79 13.47 -7.98 3.58
C MET A 79 12.52 -6.80 3.79
N ILE A 80 11.68 -6.90 4.83
CA ILE A 80 10.74 -5.85 5.23
C ILE A 80 10.90 -5.53 6.71
N GLY A 81 10.53 -4.32 7.11
CA GLY A 81 10.58 -3.88 8.49
C GLY A 81 9.67 -2.70 8.75
N GLY A 82 9.55 -2.31 10.02
CA GLY A 82 8.81 -1.11 10.40
C GLY A 82 8.62 -0.98 11.90
N GLY A 83 7.91 0.07 12.31
CA GLY A 83 7.72 0.40 13.73
C GLY A 83 6.82 -0.57 14.51
N ARG A 84 6.14 -1.50 13.82
CA ARG A 84 5.25 -2.53 14.38
C ARG A 84 4.99 -3.63 13.34
N PRO A 85 4.42 -4.79 13.73
CA PRO A 85 3.90 -5.77 12.77
C PRO A 85 2.84 -5.14 11.85
N MET A 86 2.94 -5.39 10.55
CA MET A 86 2.08 -4.81 9.51
C MET A 86 1.82 -5.85 8.43
N SER A 87 0.63 -5.82 7.83
CA SER A 87 0.36 -6.63 6.64
C SER A 87 0.91 -5.92 5.40
N TRP A 88 1.64 -6.68 4.58
CA TRP A 88 2.22 -6.21 3.33
C TRP A 88 1.42 -6.68 2.12
N ALA A 89 0.43 -7.54 2.35
CA ALA A 89 -0.55 -7.95 1.38
C ALA A 89 -1.20 -6.75 0.67
N PRO A 90 -1.59 -6.92 -0.60
CA PRO A 90 -2.46 -5.98 -1.29
C PRO A 90 -3.71 -5.68 -0.46
N PRO A 91 -4.22 -4.44 -0.47
CA PRO A 91 -5.58 -4.19 0.01
C PRO A 91 -6.51 -5.16 -0.73
N ARG A 92 -7.30 -5.93 0.02
CA ARG A 92 -8.38 -6.71 -0.59
C ARG A 92 -9.43 -5.70 -1.08
N ASP A 93 -9.89 -5.84 -2.32
CA ASP A 93 -11.08 -5.12 -2.77
C ASP A 93 -12.26 -5.62 -1.94
N VAL A 94 -12.56 -4.89 -0.87
CA VAL A 94 -13.84 -5.03 -0.20
C VAL A 94 -14.81 -4.31 -1.12
N GLY A 95 -15.58 -5.11 -1.88
CA GLY A 95 -16.43 -4.64 -2.97
C GLY A 95 -17.19 -3.36 -2.62
N ALA A 96 -17.34 -2.49 -3.62
CA ALA A 96 -18.08 -1.24 -3.52
C ALA A 96 -19.39 -1.45 -2.73
N PRO A 97 -19.77 -0.53 -1.82
CA PRO A 97 -21.04 -0.64 -1.12
C PRO A 97 -22.16 -0.77 -2.15
N PRO A 98 -23.16 -1.66 -1.92
CA PRO A 98 -24.24 -1.84 -2.89
C PRO A 98 -24.88 -0.48 -3.16
N ALA A 99 -25.02 -0.15 -4.44
CA ALA A 99 -25.74 1.03 -4.87
C ALA A 99 -27.08 1.07 -4.13
N ARG A 100 -27.35 2.15 -3.41
CA ARG A 100 -28.64 2.36 -2.75
C ARG A 100 -29.71 2.15 -3.81
N ASP A 101 -30.59 1.19 -3.54
CA ASP A 101 -31.75 0.86 -4.35
C ASP A 101 -32.72 2.06 -4.35
N GLU A 102 -32.45 3.05 -5.20
CA GLU A 102 -33.33 4.19 -5.49
C GLU A 102 -34.37 3.76 -6.53
N ASN A 103 -35.10 2.67 -6.26
CA ASN A 103 -36.22 2.26 -7.10
C ASN A 103 -37.38 1.71 -6.26
N ARG A 104 -37.93 2.58 -5.39
CA ARG A 104 -39.23 2.34 -4.76
C ARG A 104 -40.02 3.62 -4.61
N GLY A 105 -40.42 4.21 -5.73
CA GLY A 105 -41.20 5.45 -5.69
C GLY A 105 -41.74 5.98 -7.01
N GLN A 106 -41.82 5.20 -8.09
CA GLN A 106 -42.46 5.64 -9.33
C GLN A 106 -43.27 4.51 -9.96
N SER A 107 -44.48 4.27 -9.44
CA SER A 107 -45.61 3.73 -10.22
C SER A 107 -46.84 3.55 -9.35
N ARG A 108 -47.79 4.49 -9.47
CA ARG A 108 -49.24 4.24 -9.61
C ARG A 108 -49.99 5.56 -9.40
N ILE A 109 -50.04 6.35 -10.45
CA ILE A 109 -51.20 7.20 -10.70
C ILE A 109 -51.81 6.66 -11.99
N SER A 110 -52.81 5.81 -11.84
CA SER A 110 -53.72 5.45 -12.91
C SER A 110 -55.11 5.95 -12.49
N HIS A 111 -55.59 6.92 -13.27
CA HIS A 111 -56.99 7.28 -13.52
C HIS A 111 -57.93 6.06 -13.39
N LEU A 112 -59.15 6.07 -12.85
CA LEU A 112 -60.37 6.89 -13.04
C LEU A 112 -61.46 6.23 -12.12
N PRO A 113 -62.65 6.82 -11.86
CA PRO A 113 -63.72 7.03 -12.86
C PRO A 113 -64.31 8.44 -12.89
#